data_AF-A0A1I7I8C9-F1
#
_entry.id   AF-A0A1I7I8C9-F1
#
_cell.length_a   1.000
_cell.length_b   1.000
_cell.length_c   1.000
_cell.angle_alpha   90.00
_cell.angle_beta   90.00
_cell.angle_gamma   90.00
#
_symmetry.space_group_name_H-M   'P 1'
#
loop_
_entity.id
_entity.type
_entity.pdbx_description
1 polymer ?
#
loop_
_entity_poly.entity_id
_entity_poly.type
_entity_poly.pdbx_seq_one_letter_code
_entity_poly.pdbx_strand_id
1 'polypeptide(L)'
;MSRSLPEIGRVVEVTRGRDAGLLCVVIGHVPDRFVIVADGDKRKVDKAKKKNVAHVRTTPYIALEVVEELREQGKVTNARLRHALRRYQEQIAEAGEAVKEGGQPGGEGRRD
;
A
#
# COMPACT_ATOMS: atom_id res chain seq x y z
N MET A 1 21.28 9.46 -0.01
CA MET A 1 20.41 8.27 0.14
C MET A 1 19.76 7.95 -1.20
N SER A 2 20.12 6.82 -1.80
CA SER A 2 19.50 6.35 -3.04
C SER A 2 18.07 5.90 -2.73
N ARG A 3 17.05 6.65 -3.18
CA ARG A 3 15.67 6.16 -3.17
C ARG A 3 15.51 5.20 -4.35
N SER A 4 15.40 3.91 -4.04
CA SER A 4 15.10 2.86 -5.01
C SER A 4 13.68 3.00 -5.55
N LEU A 5 13.47 2.55 -6.78
CA LEU A 5 12.14 2.47 -7.38
C LEU A 5 11.35 1.35 -6.70
N PRO A 6 10.14 1.63 -6.16
CA PRO A 6 9.24 0.59 -5.68
C PRO A 6 8.93 -0.42 -6.79
N GLU A 7 8.95 -1.71 -6.48
CA GLU A 7 8.65 -2.76 -7.46
C GLU A 7 7.18 -2.79 -7.88
N ILE A 8 6.89 -3.41 -9.03
CA ILE A 8 5.52 -3.62 -9.51
C ILE A 8 4.77 -4.51 -8.52
N GLY A 9 3.50 -4.21 -8.28
CA GLY A 9 2.64 -4.87 -7.29
C GLY A 9 2.83 -4.39 -5.86
N ARG A 10 3.88 -3.59 -5.56
CA ARG A 10 4.05 -3.04 -4.22
C ARG A 10 2.94 -2.05 -3.88
N VAL A 11 2.39 -2.18 -2.68
CA VAL A 11 1.49 -1.17 -2.12
C VAL A 11 2.33 0.01 -1.61
N VAL A 12 1.86 1.21 -1.92
CA VAL A 12 2.49 2.46 -1.51
C VAL A 12 1.44 3.43 -1.01
N GLU A 13 1.82 4.28 -0.07
CA GLU A 13 1.00 5.37 0.40
C GLU A 13 1.46 6.68 -0.21
N VAL A 14 0.53 7.47 -0.72
CA VAL A 14 0.84 8.80 -1.23
C VAL A 14 1.06 9.76 -0.07
N THR A 15 2.26 10.32 0.06
CA THR A 15 2.61 11.20 1.21
C THR A 15 2.40 12.68 0.93
N ARG A 16 2.29 13.09 -0.35
CA ARG A 16 2.19 14.51 -0.76
C ARG A 16 1.22 14.73 -1.93
N GLY A 17 0.56 15.89 -1.96
CA GLY A 17 -0.32 16.33 -3.04
C GLY A 17 -1.80 15.98 -2.82
N ARG A 18 -2.65 16.15 -3.86
CA ARG A 18 -4.12 16.02 -3.76
C ARG A 18 -4.63 14.67 -3.24
N ASP A 19 -3.88 13.59 -3.49
CA ASP A 19 -4.24 12.24 -3.07
C ASP A 19 -3.46 11.80 -1.82
N ALA A 20 -2.93 12.75 -1.01
CA ALA A 20 -2.19 12.41 0.21
C ALA A 20 -3.04 11.57 1.18
N GLY A 21 -2.40 10.55 1.77
CA GLY A 21 -3.04 9.56 2.64
C GLY A 21 -3.70 8.38 1.91
N LEU A 22 -3.72 8.39 0.58
CA LEU A 22 -4.33 7.31 -0.20
C LEU A 22 -3.33 6.18 -0.47
N LEU A 23 -3.79 4.94 -0.31
CA LEU A 23 -3.04 3.73 -0.67
C LEU A 23 -3.26 3.38 -2.13
N CYS A 24 -2.16 3.12 -2.85
CA CYS A 24 -2.18 2.69 -4.24
C CYS A 24 -1.27 1.48 -4.44
N VAL A 25 -1.46 0.78 -5.55
CA VAL A 25 -0.53 -0.24 -6.05
C VAL A 25 0.30 0.33 -7.18
N VAL A 26 1.59 -0.01 -7.20
CA VAL A 26 2.49 0.29 -8.33
C VAL A 26 2.21 -0.67 -9.47
N ILE A 27 1.76 -0.15 -10.61
CA ILE A 27 1.41 -0.96 -11.79
C ILE A 27 2.40 -0.78 -12.96
N GLY A 28 3.41 0.08 -12.79
CA GLY A 28 4.42 0.30 -13.81
C GLY A 28 5.50 1.29 -13.40
N HIS A 29 6.58 1.29 -14.16
CA HIS A 29 7.70 2.22 -14.02
C HIS A 29 7.78 3.14 -15.21
N VAL A 30 8.25 4.36 -14.96
CA VAL A 30 8.54 5.34 -16.01
C VAL A 30 9.90 5.98 -15.73
N PRO A 31 10.57 6.55 -16.75
CA PRO A 31 11.86 7.22 -16.58
C PRO A 31 11.84 8.29 -15.49
N ASP A 32 13.03 8.68 -15.02
CA ASP A 32 13.26 9.81 -14.10
C ASP A 32 12.73 9.64 -12.67
N ARG A 33 12.77 8.42 -12.13
CA ARG A 33 12.34 8.10 -10.73
C ARG A 33 10.84 8.35 -10.51
N PHE A 34 10.03 7.96 -11.48
CA PHE A 34 8.58 7.99 -11.37
C PHE A 34 8.00 6.58 -11.44
N VAL A 35 6.86 6.40 -10.80
CA VAL A 35 6.06 5.18 -10.84
C VAL A 35 4.65 5.50 -11.29
N ILE A 36 3.99 4.51 -11.89
CA ILE A 36 2.57 4.58 -12.22
C ILE A 36 1.80 3.88 -11.11
N VAL A 37 0.87 4.60 -10.48
CA VAL A 37 0.09 4.09 -9.35
C VAL A 37 -1.41 4.14 -9.63
N ALA A 38 -2.13 3.13 -9.15
CA ALA A 38 -3.58 3.01 -9.26
C ALA A 38 -4.19 2.40 -7.98
N ASP A 39 -5.44 2.75 -7.68
CA ASP A 39 -6.21 2.24 -6.52
C ASP A 39 -7.47 1.47 -6.93
N GLY A 40 -7.86 1.56 -8.21
CA GLY A 40 -9.08 0.94 -8.74
C GLY A 40 -10.40 1.65 -8.38
N ASP A 41 -10.35 2.79 -7.68
CA ASP A 41 -11.52 3.60 -7.32
C ASP A 41 -11.39 5.04 -7.83
N LYS A 42 -10.70 5.92 -7.09
CA LYS A 42 -10.44 7.31 -7.51
C LYS A 42 -9.44 7.37 -8.67
N ARG A 43 -8.52 6.41 -8.73
CA ARG A 43 -7.45 6.24 -9.72
C ARG A 43 -7.57 4.84 -10.35
N LYS A 44 -8.51 4.73 -11.29
CA LYS A 44 -8.64 3.57 -12.18
C LYS A 44 -7.38 3.37 -13.02
N VAL A 45 -7.20 2.15 -13.53
CA VAL A 45 -6.06 1.77 -14.39
C VAL A 45 -5.90 2.73 -15.58
N ASP A 46 -7.00 3.10 -16.22
CA ASP A 46 -7.00 4.05 -17.37
C ASP A 46 -6.64 5.49 -16.96
N LYS A 47 -6.80 5.82 -15.68
CA LYS A 47 -6.49 7.13 -15.08
C LYS A 47 -5.36 7.03 -14.06
N ALA A 48 -4.51 6.01 -14.22
CA ALA A 48 -3.38 5.78 -13.34
C ALA A 48 -2.48 7.01 -13.33
N LYS A 49 -1.93 7.32 -12.15
CA LYS A 49 -1.24 8.59 -11.93
C LYS A 49 0.26 8.36 -11.95
N LYS A 50 0.97 9.18 -12.74
CA LYS A 50 2.42 9.32 -12.61
C LYS A 50 2.75 9.97 -11.27
N LYS A 51 3.53 9.28 -10.44
CA LYS A 51 3.92 9.74 -9.11
C LYS A 51 5.43 9.71 -8.96
N ASN A 52 6.00 10.78 -8.41
CA ASN A 52 7.42 10.80 -8.09
C ASN A 52 7.66 9.88 -6.89
N VAL A 53 8.70 9.04 -6.95
CA VAL A 53 9.09 8.14 -5.84
C VAL A 53 9.29 8.89 -4.53
N ALA A 54 9.70 10.17 -4.60
CA ALA A 54 9.87 11.00 -3.41
C ALA A 54 8.57 11.35 -2.67
N HIS A 55 7.41 11.14 -3.31
CA HIS A 55 6.08 11.50 -2.81
C HIS A 55 5.23 10.28 -2.45
N VAL A 56 5.86 9.12 -2.37
CA VAL A 56 5.24 7.88 -1.89
C VAL A 56 6.07 7.28 -0.77
N ARG A 57 5.39 6.57 0.13
CA ARG A 57 5.99 5.71 1.14
C ARG A 57 5.73 4.27 0.74
N THR A 58 6.78 3.48 0.61
CA THR A 58 6.69 2.05 0.34
C THR A 58 6.24 1.29 1.57
N THR A 59 5.36 0.31 1.37
CA THR A 59 4.98 -0.65 2.42
C THR A 59 5.73 -1.97 2.18
N PRO A 60 5.83 -2.86 3.19
CA PRO A 60 6.42 -4.19 2.99
C PRO A 60 5.55 -5.11 2.12
N TYR A 61 4.28 -4.76 1.90
CA TYR A 61 3.31 -5.60 1.20
C TYR A 61 3.45 -5.51 -0.33
N ILE A 62 3.40 -6.68 -0.97
CA ILE A 62 3.36 -6.83 -2.42
C ILE A 62 2.10 -7.62 -2.76
N ALA A 63 1.25 -7.04 -3.61
CA ALA A 63 0.10 -7.71 -4.18
C ALA A 63 0.55 -8.61 -5.34
N LEU A 64 0.97 -9.84 -5.02
CA LEU A 64 1.45 -10.80 -6.02
C LEU A 64 0.41 -11.10 -7.09
N GLU A 65 -0.87 -11.11 -6.72
CA GLU A 65 -1.99 -11.28 -7.63
C GLU A 65 -2.07 -10.17 -8.70
N VAL A 66 -1.64 -8.95 -8.35
CA VAL A 66 -1.55 -7.84 -9.32
C VAL A 66 -0.33 -8.02 -10.22
N VAL A 67 0.79 -8.51 -9.68
CA VAL A 67 2.01 -8.80 -10.46
C VAL A 67 1.74 -9.87 -11.51
N GLU A 68 1.09 -10.96 -11.11
CA GLU A 68 0.71 -12.06 -11.99
C GLU A 68 -0.23 -11.58 -13.10
N GLU A 69 -1.30 -10.85 -12.75
CA GLU A 69 -2.27 -10.34 -13.75
C GLU A 69 -1.61 -9.37 -14.75
N LEU A 70 -0.73 -8.48 -14.28
CA LEU A 70 0.06 -7.61 -15.15
C LEU A 70 1.03 -8.39 -16.05
N ARG A 71 1.63 -9.47 -15.54
CA ARG A 71 2.56 -10.30 -16.30
C ARG A 71 1.84 -11.12 -17.37
N GLU A 72 0.68 -11.69 -17.05
CA GLU A 72 -0.08 -12.56 -17.94
C GLU A 72 -0.87 -11.77 -18.99
N GLN A 73 -1.55 -10.71 -18.57
CA GLN A 73 -2.51 -9.98 -19.41
C GLN A 73 -2.02 -8.59 -19.85
N GLY A 74 -0.89 -8.13 -19.31
CA GLY A 74 -0.35 -6.78 -19.57
C GLY A 74 -1.15 -5.66 -18.88
N LYS A 75 -2.25 -5.99 -18.19
CA LYS A 75 -3.13 -5.04 -17.50
C LYS A 75 -3.75 -5.71 -16.28
N VAL A 76 -4.09 -4.92 -15.28
CA VAL A 76 -4.83 -5.35 -14.09
C VAL A 76 -6.22 -4.72 -14.09
N THR A 77 -7.21 -5.39 -13.52
CA THR A 77 -8.55 -4.83 -13.34
C THR A 77 -8.65 -3.93 -12.11
N ASN A 78 -9.56 -2.95 -12.16
CA ASN A 78 -9.87 -2.10 -11.01
C ASN A 78 -10.39 -2.91 -9.80
N ALA A 79 -11.12 -3.99 -10.05
CA ALA A 79 -11.63 -4.87 -9.01
C ALA A 79 -10.48 -5.56 -8.25
N ARG A 80 -9.47 -6.05 -8.99
CA ARG A 80 -8.27 -6.66 -8.40
C ARG A 80 -7.50 -5.67 -7.53
N LEU A 81 -7.28 -4.45 -8.01
CA LEU A 81 -6.59 -3.40 -7.24
C LEU A 81 -7.30 -3.11 -5.91
N ARG A 82 -8.62 -2.94 -5.94
CA ARG A 82 -9.41 -2.71 -4.71
C ARG A 82 -9.35 -3.89 -3.74
N HIS A 83 -9.31 -5.12 -4.26
CA HIS A 83 -9.18 -6.32 -3.45
C HIS A 83 -7.81 -6.37 -2.77
N ALA A 84 -6.72 -6.17 -3.51
CA ALA A 84 -5.35 -6.13 -3.00
C ALA A 84 -5.18 -5.07 -1.89
N LEU A 85 -5.69 -3.86 -2.11
CA LEU A 85 -5.61 -2.77 -1.14
C LEU A 85 -6.41 -3.07 0.13
N ARG A 86 -7.58 -3.69 0.00
CA ARG A 86 -8.40 -4.11 1.14
C ARG A 86 -7.69 -5.17 1.97
N ARG A 87 -7.07 -6.17 1.33
CA ARG A 87 -6.27 -7.19 2.00
C ARG A 87 -5.13 -6.60 2.81
N TYR A 88 -4.43 -5.63 2.22
CA TYR A 88 -3.39 -4.90 2.95
C TYR A 88 -3.97 -4.11 4.14
N GLN A 89 -5.12 -3.46 3.98
CA GLN A 89 -5.82 -2.74 5.06
C GLN A 89 -6.28 -3.66 6.20
N GLU A 90 -6.78 -4.85 5.88
CA GLU A 90 -7.14 -5.89 6.86
C GLU A 90 -5.89 -6.33 7.63
N GLN A 91 -4.77 -6.60 6.93
CA GLN A 91 -3.52 -7.02 7.55
C GLN A 91 -2.93 -5.96 8.50
N ILE A 92 -3.01 -4.67 8.16
CA ILE A 92 -2.56 -3.61 9.09
C ILE A 92 -3.51 -3.44 10.28
N ALA A 93 -4.81 -3.72 10.12
CA ALA A 93 -5.77 -3.66 11.20
C ALA A 93 -5.52 -4.81 12.20
N GLU A 94 -5.39 -6.04 11.72
CA GLU A 94 -5.03 -7.21 12.53
C GLU A 94 -3.70 -7.02 13.27
N ALA A 95 -2.68 -6.49 12.58
CA ALA A 95 -1.38 -6.18 13.20
C ALA A 95 -1.45 -5.04 14.22
N GLY A 96 -2.36 -4.08 14.05
CA GLY A 96 -2.60 -2.99 14.99
C GLY A 96 -3.41 -3.41 16.23
N GLU A 97 -4.29 -4.41 16.08
CA GLU A 97 -5.05 -4.99 17.18
C GLU A 97 -4.19 -5.88 18.09
N ALA A 98 -3.19 -6.58 17.54
CA ALA A 98 -2.22 -7.37 18.31
C ALA A 98 -1.35 -6.55 19.30
N VAL A 99 -1.34 -5.22 19.20
CA VAL A 99 -0.59 -4.33 20.11
C VAL A 99 -1.44 -3.93 21.33
N LYS A 100 -2.75 -4.24 21.37
CA LYS A 100 -3.62 -3.90 22.51
C LYS A 100 -3.65 -4.96 23.63
N GLU A 101 -3.09 -6.16 23.43
CA GLU A 101 -2.91 -7.17 24.48
C GLU A 101 -1.50 -7.11 25.11
N GLY A 102 -1.13 -5.93 25.62
CA GLY A 102 0.10 -5.70 26.38
C GLY A 102 -0.12 -4.89 27.66
N GLY A 103 -1.38 -4.75 28.09
CA GLY A 103 -1.77 -4.07 29.32
C GLY A 103 -1.25 -4.82 30.55
N GLN A 104 -0.11 -4.35 31.05
CA GLN A 104 0.55 -4.67 32.31
C GLN A 104 -0.47 -5.04 33.43
N PRO A 105 -0.40 -6.24 34.05
CA PRO A 105 -1.12 -6.47 35.29
C PRO A 105 -0.39 -5.70 36.38
N GLY A 106 -0.85 -4.47 36.64
CA GLY A 106 -0.50 -3.72 37.83
C GLY A 106 -1.09 -4.42 39.05
N GLY A 107 -0.35 -5.39 39.59
CA GLY A 107 -0.60 -5.92 40.90
C GLY A 107 -0.20 -4.91 41.95
N GLU A 108 -1.19 -4.36 42.65
CA GLU A 108 -1.06 -3.82 44.00
C GLU A 108 -2.42 -4.11 44.67
N GLY A 109 -2.57 -4.90 45.71
CA GLY A 109 -1.59 -5.20 46.74
C GLY A 109 -2.11 -4.65 48.06
N ARG A 110 -3.11 -5.33 48.64
CA ARG A 110 -3.43 -5.40 50.09
C ARG A 110 -4.04 -4.16 50.77
N ARG A 111 -5.11 -4.47 51.53
CA ARG A 111 -5.44 -4.06 52.93
C ARG A 111 -5.55 -2.54 53.15
N ASP A 112 -6.65 -2.02 53.69
CA ASP A 112 -7.19 -2.32 55.02
C ASP A 112 -8.73 -2.12 55.09
#